data_AF-A0AAT9R3Z2-F1
#
_entry.id   AF-A0AAT9R3Z2-F1
#
_cell.length_a   1.000
_cell.length_b   1.000
_cell.length_c   1.000
_cell.angle_alpha   90.00
_cell.angle_beta   90.00
_cell.angle_gamma   90.00
#
_symmetry.space_group_name_H-M   'P 1'
#
loop_
_entity.id
_entity.type
_entity.pdbx_description
1 polymer ?
#
loop_
_entity_poly.entity_id
_entity_poly.type
_entity_poly.pdbx_seq_one_letter_code
_entity_poly.pdbx_strand_id
1 'polypeptide(L)' 'MEPEGQLVYDPQTRRVGEYRDKVGPYAMLRPVGGGREWEADPEALRPATPAERIGAQVRAANQRSKRRV' A
#
# COMPACT_ATOMS: atom_id res chain seq x y z
N MET A 1 -12.33 -15.16 -6.89
CA MET A 1 -10.99 -14.60 -7.20
C MET A 1 -10.86 -13.36 -6.33
N GLU A 2 -10.28 -13.54 -5.15
CA GLU A 2 -10.11 -12.47 -4.17
C GLU A 2 -8.95 -11.55 -4.61
N PRO A 3 -9.06 -10.22 -4.50
CA PRO A 3 -8.08 -9.25 -5.00
C PRO A 3 -6.83 -9.11 -4.09
N GLU A 4 -6.47 -10.17 -3.38
CA GLU A 4 -5.29 -10.22 -2.52
C GLU A 4 -4.02 -10.01 -3.35
N GLY A 5 -3.22 -9.01 -2.96
CA GLY A 5 -2.00 -8.63 -3.70
C GLY A 5 -2.16 -7.43 -4.65
N GLN A 6 -3.36 -6.84 -4.78
CA GLN A 6 -3.51 -5.66 -5.64
C GLN A 6 -2.94 -4.40 -4.98
N LEU A 7 -2.07 -3.69 -5.71
CA LEU A 7 -1.58 -2.38 -5.29
C LEU A 7 -2.67 -1.32 -5.46
N VAL A 8 -3.09 -0.75 -4.33
CA VAL A 8 -4.10 0.30 -4.23
C VAL A 8 -3.47 1.56 -3.66
N TYR A 9 -3.94 2.70 -4.16
CA TYR A 9 -3.58 4.01 -3.67
C TYR A 9 -4.62 4.45 -2.64
N ASP A 10 -4.13 4.79 -1.46
CA ASP A 10 -4.91 5.41 -0.40
C ASP A 10 -4.71 6.93 -0.46
N PRO A 11 -5.74 7.71 -0.85
CA PRO A 11 -5.66 9.16 -0.90
C PRO A 11 -5.61 9.82 0.48
N GLN A 12 -6.07 9.16 1.54
CA GLN A 12 -6.03 9.71 2.91
C GLN A 12 -4.60 9.75 3.43
N THR A 13 -3.86 8.64 3.26
CA THR A 13 -2.43 8.59 3.65
C THR A 13 -1.48 9.05 2.54
N ARG A 14 -1.99 9.25 1.32
CA ARG A 14 -1.23 9.54 0.09
C ARG A 14 -0.13 8.50 -0.18
N ARG A 15 -0.43 7.24 0.09
CA ARG A 15 0.50 6.11 -0.03
C ARG A 15 -0.12 4.97 -0.82
N VAL A 16 0.75 4.16 -1.41
CA VAL A 16 0.34 2.92 -2.08
C VAL A 16 0.60 1.76 -1.13
N GLY A 17 -0.41 0.91 -0.97
CA GLY A 17 -0.34 -0.33 -0.21
C GLY A 17 -0.79 -1.51 -1.06
N GLU A 18 -0.34 -2.69 -0.67
CA GLU A 18 -0.89 -3.95 -1.14
C GLU A 18 -2.13 -4.28 -0.33
N TYR A 19 -3.25 -4.51 -1.02
CA TYR A 19 -4.48 -4.97 -0.40
C TYR A 19 -4.29 -6.39 0.14
N ARG A 20 -4.47 -6.56 1.45
CA ARG A 20 -4.31 -7.84 2.14
C ARG A 20 -5.65 -8.50 2.38
N ASP A 21 -6.53 -7.81 3.10
CA ASP A 21 -7.79 -8.38 3.57
C ASP A 21 -8.80 -7.27 3.91
N LYS A 22 -10.07 -7.61 4.16
CA LYS A 22 -11.08 -6.67 4.65
C LYS A 22 -11.46 -7.04 6.08
N VAL A 23 -11.12 -6.17 7.02
CA VAL A 23 -11.45 -6.37 8.44
C VAL A 23 -12.60 -5.43 8.81
N GLY A 24 -13.82 -5.96 8.80
CA GLY A 24 -15.04 -5.19 9.07
C GLY A 24 -15.30 -4.14 7.98
N PRO A 25 -15.53 -2.85 8.33
CA PRO A 25 -15.72 -1.80 7.34
C PRO A 25 -14.41 -1.36 6.67
N TYR A 26 -13.25 -1.72 7.21
CA TYR A 26 -11.95 -1.23 6.73
C TYR A 26 -11.20 -2.27 5.90
N ALA A 27 -10.41 -1.79 4.93
CA ALA A 27 -9.44 -2.59 4.20
C ALA A 27 -8.09 -2.57 4.92
N MET A 28 -7.46 -3.73 5.05
CA MET A 28 -6.11 -3.85 5.58
C MET A 28 -5.10 -3.74 4.43
N LEU A 29 -4.24 -2.72 4.51
CA LEU A 29 -3.18 -2.47 3.54
C LEU A 29 -1.80 -2.70 4.13
N ARG A 30 -0.92 -3.29 3.34
CA ARG A 30 0.49 -3.47 3.68
C ARG A 30 1.36 -2.54 2.84
N PRO A 31 2.34 -1.83 3.42
CA PRO A 31 3.22 -0.97 2.63
C PRO A 31 4.09 -1.78 1.68
N VAL A 32 4.27 -1.24 0.47
CA VAL A 32 5.20 -1.82 -0.51
C VAL A 32 6.60 -1.87 0.10
N GLY A 33 7.18 -3.06 0.13
CA GLY A 33 8.50 -3.35 0.69
C GLY A 33 8.60 -3.45 2.22
N GLY A 34 7.46 -3.53 2.91
CA GLY A 34 7.38 -3.91 4.32
C GLY A 34 7.28 -2.72 5.28
N GLY A 35 6.78 -2.99 6.48
CA GLY A 35 6.44 -1.99 7.48
C GLY A 35 5.11 -2.30 8.15
N ARG A 36 4.61 -1.36 8.95
CA ARG A 36 3.35 -1.51 9.68
C ARG A 36 2.17 -1.46 8.71
N GLU A 37 1.32 -2.47 8.78
CA GLU A 37 0.04 -2.51 8.08
C GLU A 37 -0.87 -1.40 8.62
N TRP A 38 -1.73 -0.86 7.75
CA TRP A 38 -2.68 0.18 8.14
C TRP A 38 -4.07 -0.12 7.58
N GLU A 39 -5.05 0.35 8.33
CA GLU A 39 -6.46 0.29 7.97
C GLU A 39 -6.77 1.49 7.07
N ALA A 40 -7.44 1.23 5.95
CA ALA A 40 -7.87 2.27 5.01
C ALA A 40 -9.34 2.07 4.65
N ASP A 41 -10.00 3.17 4.30
CA ASP A 41 -11.39 3.12 3.86
C ASP A 41 -11.49 2.52 2.45
N PRO A 42 -12.13 1.35 2.28
CA PRO A 42 -12.17 0.66 0.99
C PRO A 42 -12.91 1.43 -0.10
N GLU A 43 -13.81 2.36 0.24
CA GLU A 43 -14.52 3.20 -0.73
C GLU A 43 -13.64 4.35 -1.22
N ALA A 44 -12.70 4.83 -0.39
CA ALA A 44 -11.69 5.80 -0.78
C ALA A 44 -10.51 5.18 -1.56
N LEU A 45 -10.31 3.87 -1.46
CA LEU A 45 -9.23 3.18 -2.16
C LEU A 45 -9.47 3.14 -3.67
N ARG A 46 -8.41 3.41 -4.43
CA ARG A 46 -8.41 3.25 -5.89
C ARG A 46 -7.25 2.40 -6.37
N PRO A 47 -7.35 1.76 -7.54
CA PRO A 47 -6.21 1.06 -8.14
C PRO A 47 -5.03 2.02 -8.32
N ALA A 48 -3.84 1.63 -7.84
CA ALA A 48 -2.66 2.46 -8.01
C ALA A 48 -2.26 2.49 -9.49
N THR A 49 -1.99 3.70 -10.01
CA THR A 49 -1.47 3.88 -11.38
C THR A 49 -0.06 3.29 -11.52
N PRO A 50 0.40 2.98 -12.74
CA PRO A 50 1.76 2.47 -12.95
C PRO A 50 2.84 3.36 -12.33
N ALA A 51 2.70 4.68 -12.44
CA ALA A 51 3.64 5.65 -11.86
C ALA A 51 3.65 5.58 -10.32
N GLU A 52 2.49 5.48 -9.69
CA GLU A 52 2.37 5.36 -8.23
C GLU A 52 2.96 4.04 -7.71
N ARG A 53 2.77 2.95 -8.45
CA ARG A 53 3.37 1.65 -8.13
C ARG A 53 4.89 1.72 -8.15
N ILE A 54 5.48 2.30 -9.21
CA ILE A 54 6.93 2.49 -9.31
C ILE A 54 7.43 3.40 -8.18
N GLY A 55 6.76 4.51 -7.92
CA GLY A 55 7.10 5.43 -6.83
C GLY A 55 7.09 4.76 -5.46
N ALA A 56 6.11 3.87 -5.21
CA ALA A 56 6.03 3.09 -3.99
C ALA A 56 7.19 2.11 -3.84
N GLN A 57 7.53 1.38 -4.90
CA GLN A 57 8.68 0.47 -4.91
C GLN A 57 10.01 1.21 -4.68
N VAL A 58 10.20 2.35 -5.35
CA VAL A 58 11.40 3.20 -5.17
C VAL A 58 11.49 3.73 -3.74
N ARG A 59 10.38 4.22 -3.18
CA ARG A 59 10.33 4.67 -1.77
C ARG A 59 10.63 3.54 -0.80
N ALA A 60 10.19 2.33 -1.10
CA ALA A 60 10.46 1.16 -0.30
C ALA A 60 11.95 0.77 -0.33
N ALA A 61 12.53 0.74 -1.53
CA ALA A 61 13.97 0.50 -1.72
C ALA A 61 14.80 1.54 -0.98
N ASN A 62 14.46 2.84 -1.12
CA ASN A 62 15.15 3.93 -0.43
C ASN A 62 15.05 3.82 1.10
N GLN A 63 13.90 3.43 1.65
CA GLN A 63 13.75 3.22 3.10
C GLN A 63 14.60 2.04 3.60
N ARG A 64 14.69 0.95 2.82
CA ARG A 64 15.56 -0.19 3.16
C ARG A 64 17.03 0.20 3.16
N SER A 65 17.48 0.98 2.20
CA SER A 65 18.86 1.48 2.15
C SER A 65 19.18 2.40 3.33
N LYS A 66 18.26 3.29 3.71
CA LYS A 66 18.41 4.17 4.88
C LYS A 66 18.40 3.46 6.23
N ARG A 67 17.93 2.21 6.31
CA ARG A 67 17.99 1.41 7.55
C ARG A 67 19.33 0.70 7.74
N ARG A 68 20.17 0.65 6.70
CA ARG A 68 21.47 -0.02 6.70
C ARG A 68 22.65 0.92 6.98
N VAL A 69 22.39 2.17 7.38
CA VAL A 69 23.41 3.14 7.78
C VAL A 69 23.42 3.34 9.28
#